data_AF-A0A3E4E3L1-F1
#
_entry.id   AF-A0A3E4E3L1-F1
#
_cell.length_a   1.000
_cell.length_b   1.000
_cell.length_c   1.000
_cell.angle_alpha   90.00
_cell.angle_beta   90.00
_cell.angle_gamma   90.00
#
_symmetry.space_group_name_H-M   'P 1'
#
loop_
_entity.id
_entity.type
_entity.pdbx_description
1 polymer ?
#
loop_
_entity_poly.entity_id
_entity_poly.type
_entity_poly.pdbx_seq_one_letter_code
_entity_poly.pdbx_strand_id
1 'polypeptide(L)'
;MLHLEKVNGNNVWDILKLTVSESQKNFVATNEISIIEAYTAITGNGHAFPFGIYDEDKPVGFLMIGFDVDDYWTDAPEIAKGNYNLWRLMIDKAYQNRGYGKEAVSLALEFIKSMPCGEAEYCWLSYEPDNAVARQMYRSFGFEETGEMDGEELIAVLRL
;
A
#
# COMPACT_ATOMS: atom_id res chain seq x y z
N MET A 1 3.65 -19.86 -2.47
CA MET A 1 2.31 -19.22 -2.44
C MET A 1 2.49 -17.96 -1.67
N LEU A 2 2.04 -16.81 -2.18
CA LEU A 2 2.31 -15.58 -1.47
C LEU A 2 1.43 -15.45 -0.22
N HIS A 3 2.00 -14.85 0.81
CA HIS A 3 1.29 -14.48 2.03
C HIS A 3 1.83 -13.18 2.63
N LEU A 4 1.04 -12.61 3.53
CA LEU A 4 1.38 -11.41 4.27
C LEU A 4 1.81 -11.76 5.68
N GLU A 5 2.91 -11.18 6.14
CA GLU A 5 3.35 -11.25 7.53
C GLU A 5 3.42 -9.85 8.13
N LYS A 6 2.85 -9.66 9.32
CA LYS A 6 2.96 -8.37 10.02
C LYS A 6 4.42 -8.02 10.25
N VAL A 7 4.79 -6.77 9.97
CA VAL A 7 6.13 -6.28 10.28
C VAL A 7 6.33 -6.26 11.80
N ASN A 8 7.45 -6.79 12.25
CA ASN A 8 7.85 -6.88 13.65
C ASN A 8 9.38 -6.93 13.77
N GLY A 9 9.89 -7.01 15.00
CA GLY A 9 11.32 -6.99 15.28
C GLY A 9 12.12 -8.13 14.65
N ASN A 10 11.48 -9.24 14.26
CA ASN A 10 12.16 -10.38 13.63
C ASN A 10 12.37 -10.19 12.12
N ASN A 11 11.48 -9.46 11.43
CA ASN A 11 11.50 -9.37 9.96
C ASN A 11 11.80 -7.97 9.40
N VAL A 12 11.66 -6.91 10.20
CA VAL A 12 11.80 -5.53 9.72
C VAL A 12 13.14 -5.29 9.02
N TRP A 13 14.24 -5.83 9.55
CA TRP A 13 15.58 -5.60 9.00
C TRP A 13 15.79 -6.24 7.62
N ASP A 14 15.08 -7.32 7.30
CA ASP A 14 15.14 -7.92 5.97
C ASP A 14 14.23 -7.19 4.98
N ILE A 15 13.08 -6.72 5.45
CA ILE A 15 12.15 -5.89 4.67
C ILE A 15 12.80 -4.57 4.26
N LEU A 16 13.58 -3.93 5.14
CA LEU A 16 14.30 -2.69 4.83
C LEU A 16 15.37 -2.86 3.75
N LYS A 17 15.87 -4.09 3.51
CA LYS A 17 16.88 -4.35 2.45
C LYS A 17 16.26 -4.48 1.06
N LEU A 18 14.94 -4.63 0.97
CA LEU A 18 14.25 -4.78 -0.31
C LEU A 18 14.29 -3.46 -1.08
N THR A 19 14.65 -3.51 -2.36
CA THR A 19 14.77 -2.31 -3.20
C THR A 19 14.07 -2.49 -4.54
N VAL A 20 13.40 -1.44 -5.01
CA VAL A 20 12.86 -1.39 -6.37
C VAL A 20 13.98 -1.18 -7.40
N SER A 21 13.66 -1.39 -8.67
CA SER A 21 14.56 -1.03 -9.78
C SER A 21 14.83 0.48 -9.81
N GLU A 22 15.96 0.91 -10.37
CA GLU A 22 16.30 2.35 -10.49
C GLU A 22 15.18 3.16 -11.17
N SER A 23 14.55 2.59 -12.20
CA SER A 23 13.43 3.20 -12.94
C SER A 23 12.17 3.42 -12.12
N GLN A 24 12.04 2.78 -10.95
CA GLN A 24 10.86 2.86 -10.09
C GLN A 24 11.09 3.59 -8.77
N LYS A 25 12.33 4.02 -8.48
CA LYS A 25 12.65 4.70 -7.23
C LYS A 25 11.84 5.98 -7.01
N ASN A 26 11.44 6.65 -8.08
CA ASN A 26 10.65 7.88 -7.99
C ASN A 26 9.15 7.63 -7.82
N PHE A 27 8.68 6.39 -7.93
CA PHE A 27 7.25 6.06 -7.84
C PHE A 27 6.85 5.45 -6.49
N VAL A 28 7.82 5.07 -5.66
CA VAL A 28 7.56 4.37 -4.40
C VAL A 28 8.59 4.84 -3.38
N ALA A 29 8.12 5.44 -2.29
CA ALA A 29 8.97 5.79 -1.17
C ALA A 29 9.57 4.54 -0.51
N THR A 30 10.78 4.66 0.03
CA THR A 30 11.53 3.51 0.55
C THR A 30 10.83 2.86 1.75
N ASN A 31 11.20 1.61 2.05
CA ASN A 31 10.60 0.88 3.15
C ASN A 31 10.94 1.52 4.51
N GLU A 32 12.10 2.18 4.65
CA GLU A 32 12.44 2.95 5.86
C GLU A 32 11.44 4.07 6.10
N ILE A 33 11.14 4.84 5.05
CA ILE A 33 10.15 5.92 5.11
C ILE A 33 8.78 5.33 5.47
N SER A 34 8.41 4.18 4.88
CA SER A 34 7.10 3.55 5.13
C SER A 34 6.93 3.17 6.60
N ILE A 35 7.98 2.60 7.19
CA ILE A 35 7.95 2.14 8.57
C ILE A 35 7.89 3.34 9.53
N ILE A 36 8.58 4.44 9.21
CA ILE A 36 8.50 5.68 9.97
C ILE A 36 7.08 6.27 9.88
N GLU A 37 6.51 6.36 8.68
CA GLU A 37 5.14 6.86 8.45
C GLU A 37 4.09 6.01 9.17
N ALA A 38 4.23 4.68 9.11
CA ALA A 38 3.36 3.75 9.84
C ALA A 38 3.43 4.02 11.35
N TYR A 39 4.64 4.16 11.90
CA TYR A 39 4.83 4.45 13.30
C TYR A 39 4.19 5.78 13.70
N THR A 40 4.41 6.85 12.92
CA THR A 40 3.85 8.17 13.23
C THR A 40 2.33 8.18 13.16
N ALA A 41 1.74 7.56 12.14
CA ALA A 41 0.29 7.43 12.00
C ALA A 41 -0.33 6.69 13.19
N ILE A 42 0.24 5.55 13.58
CA ILE A 42 -0.22 4.76 14.75
C ILE A 42 -0.12 5.58 16.04
N THR A 43 0.99 6.30 16.25
CA THR A 43 1.15 7.14 17.45
C THR A 43 0.33 8.43 17.42
N GLY A 44 -0.18 8.82 16.25
CA GLY A 44 -1.10 9.93 16.02
C GLY A 44 -2.58 9.52 15.99
N ASN A 45 -2.93 8.41 16.64
CA ASN A 45 -4.29 7.86 16.72
C ASN A 45 -4.89 7.39 15.37
N GLY A 46 -4.06 7.25 14.33
CA GLY A 46 -4.45 6.65 13.05
C GLY A 46 -4.22 5.13 13.00
N HIS A 47 -4.51 4.55 11.83
CA HIS A 47 -4.36 3.11 11.58
C HIS A 47 -3.44 2.86 10.40
N ALA A 48 -2.34 2.16 10.66
CA ALA A 48 -1.43 1.67 9.63
C ALA A 48 -1.08 0.19 9.87
N PHE A 49 -1.10 -0.60 8.80
CA PHE A 49 -0.86 -2.03 8.80
C PHE A 49 0.28 -2.36 7.83
N PRO A 50 1.54 -2.28 8.28
CA PRO A 50 2.69 -2.70 7.48
C PRO A 50 2.82 -4.23 7.49
N PHE A 51 3.02 -4.79 6.29
CA PHE A 51 3.26 -6.20 6.04
C PHE A 51 4.48 -6.41 5.16
N GLY A 52 5.25 -7.46 5.48
CA GLY A 52 6.13 -8.07 4.47
C GLY A 52 5.31 -8.98 3.56
N ILE A 53 5.64 -8.97 2.27
CA ILE A 53 5.11 -9.93 1.29
C ILE A 53 6.14 -11.04 1.17
N TYR A 54 5.69 -12.28 1.35
CA TYR A 54 6.54 -13.46 1.37
C TYR A 54 6.14 -14.44 0.28
N ASP A 55 7.13 -15.09 -0.35
CA ASP A 55 6.92 -16.32 -1.10
C ASP A 55 7.65 -17.46 -0.37
N GLU A 56 6.86 -18.34 0.24
CA GLU A 56 7.38 -19.25 1.29
C GLU A 56 8.09 -18.43 2.38
N ASP A 57 9.30 -18.77 2.80
CA ASP A 57 10.01 -18.05 3.86
C ASP A 57 10.81 -16.83 3.36
N LYS A 58 10.70 -16.48 2.08
CA LYS A 58 11.52 -15.42 1.47
C LYS A 58 10.74 -14.10 1.39
N PRO A 59 11.25 -12.99 1.97
CA PRO A 59 10.65 -11.68 1.75
C PRO A 59 10.90 -11.25 0.30
N VAL A 60 9.80 -10.93 -0.40
CA VAL A 60 9.81 -10.52 -1.82
C VAL A 60 9.25 -9.12 -2.04
N GLY A 61 8.62 -8.53 -1.01
CA GLY A 61 8.06 -7.19 -1.10
C GLY A 61 7.58 -6.62 0.23
N PHE A 62 6.99 -5.44 0.15
CA PHE A 62 6.38 -4.72 1.26
C PHE A 62 5.00 -4.19 0.85
N LEU A 63 4.06 -4.23 1.78
CA LEU A 63 2.69 -3.78 1.63
C LEU A 63 2.31 -2.96 2.86
N MET A 64 1.61 -1.85 2.67
CA MET A 64 1.05 -1.09 3.77
C MET A 64 -0.38 -0.69 3.45
N ILE A 65 -1.27 -0.94 4.40
CA ILE A 65 -2.68 -0.59 4.33
C ILE A 65 -2.96 0.41 5.45
N GLY A 66 -3.71 1.46 5.15
CA GLY A 66 -4.19 2.40 6.16
C GLY A 66 -5.71 2.39 6.26
N PHE A 67 -6.23 3.06 7.28
CA PHE A 67 -7.65 3.32 7.47
C PHE A 67 -7.87 4.65 8.17
N ASP A 68 -8.82 5.42 7.66
CA ASP A 68 -9.16 6.76 8.15
C ASP A 68 -7.94 7.71 8.10
N VAL A 69 -8.06 8.86 8.75
CA VAL A 69 -6.99 9.85 8.92
C VAL A 69 -6.37 9.77 10.32
N ASP A 70 -5.14 10.24 10.48
CA ASP A 70 -4.51 10.48 11.78
C ASP A 70 -4.64 11.96 12.21
N ASP A 71 -4.30 12.26 13.46
CA ASP A 71 -4.42 13.59 14.05
C ASP A 71 -3.52 14.67 13.38
N TYR A 72 -2.52 14.25 12.60
CA TYR A 72 -1.49 15.11 12.01
C TYR A 72 -1.60 15.22 10.49
N TRP A 73 -2.45 14.43 9.83
CA TRP A 73 -2.69 14.49 8.39
C TRP A 73 -3.69 15.61 8.02
N THR A 74 -3.21 16.85 8.02
CA THR A 74 -4.05 18.04 7.91
C THR A 74 -4.67 18.31 6.53
N ASP A 75 -4.14 17.69 5.49
CA ASP A 75 -4.50 17.86 4.08
C ASP A 75 -4.98 16.54 3.43
N ALA A 76 -5.42 15.58 4.25
CA ALA A 76 -5.95 14.32 3.76
C ALA A 76 -7.13 14.52 2.78
N PRO A 77 -7.17 13.78 1.67
CA PRO A 77 -8.31 13.85 0.76
C PRO A 77 -9.57 13.33 1.45
N GLU A 78 -10.75 13.88 1.11
CA GLU A 78 -12.02 13.52 1.77
C GLU A 78 -12.33 12.02 1.69
N ILE A 79 -11.89 11.35 0.62
CA ILE A 79 -12.04 9.89 0.46
C ILE A 79 -11.34 9.10 1.56
N ALA A 80 -10.32 9.65 2.22
CA ALA A 80 -9.59 8.97 3.29
C ALA A 80 -10.45 8.75 4.54
N LYS A 81 -11.35 9.68 4.85
CA LYS A 81 -12.14 9.66 6.09
C LYS A 81 -13.05 8.44 6.13
N GLY A 82 -12.84 7.57 7.11
CA GLY A 82 -13.61 6.34 7.30
C GLY A 82 -13.47 5.28 6.19
N ASN A 83 -12.41 5.32 5.37
CA ASN A 83 -12.16 4.33 4.32
C ASN A 83 -10.75 3.73 4.43
N TYR A 84 -10.55 2.57 3.79
CA TYR A 84 -9.25 1.94 3.70
C TYR A 84 -8.43 2.51 2.55
N ASN A 85 -7.11 2.43 2.64
CA ASN A 85 -6.25 2.68 1.49
C ASN A 85 -5.15 1.63 1.31
N LEU A 86 -4.77 1.42 0.05
CA LEU A 86 -3.53 0.74 -0.31
C LEU A 86 -2.40 1.77 -0.34
N TRP A 87 -1.84 2.06 0.83
CA TRP A 87 -0.88 3.15 1.01
C TRP A 87 0.51 2.85 0.43
N ARG A 88 0.99 1.61 0.54
CA ARG A 88 2.28 1.22 -0.07
C ARG A 88 2.17 -0.14 -0.71
N LEU A 89 2.72 -0.28 -1.90
CA LEU A 89 2.97 -1.57 -2.52
C LEU A 89 4.34 -1.54 -3.19
N MET A 90 5.20 -2.46 -2.78
CA MET A 90 6.57 -2.57 -3.28
C MET A 90 6.89 -4.04 -3.50
N ILE A 91 7.41 -4.37 -4.68
CA ILE A 91 8.00 -5.69 -4.97
C ILE A 91 9.48 -5.47 -5.27
N ASP A 92 10.33 -6.24 -4.60
CA ASP A 92 11.77 -6.15 -4.80
C ASP A 92 12.14 -6.49 -6.25
N LYS A 93 13.10 -5.73 -6.79
CA LYS A 93 13.55 -5.81 -8.17
C LYS A 93 13.91 -7.23 -8.63
N ALA A 94 14.41 -8.09 -7.75
CA ALA A 94 14.76 -9.47 -8.08
C ALA A 94 13.52 -10.34 -8.39
N TYR A 95 12.33 -9.90 -7.96
CA TYR A 95 11.08 -10.65 -8.01
C TYR A 95 9.98 -9.97 -8.85
N GLN A 96 10.29 -8.85 -9.50
CA GLN A 96 9.37 -8.17 -10.42
C GLN A 96 9.08 -8.99 -11.68
N ASN A 97 7.98 -8.66 -12.37
CA ASN A 97 7.50 -9.33 -13.60
C ASN A 97 7.12 -10.82 -13.43
N ARG A 98 6.85 -11.26 -12.18
CA ARG A 98 6.42 -12.64 -11.84
C ARG A 98 4.95 -12.75 -11.42
N GLY A 99 4.20 -11.64 -11.47
CA GLY A 99 2.80 -11.60 -11.03
C GLY A 99 2.61 -11.21 -9.56
N TYR A 100 3.68 -11.13 -8.76
CA TYR A 100 3.59 -10.85 -7.31
C TYR A 100 2.88 -9.54 -6.96
N GLY A 101 3.00 -8.49 -7.78
CA GLY A 101 2.27 -7.24 -7.53
C GLY A 101 0.75 -7.44 -7.55
N LYS A 102 0.23 -8.23 -8.50
CA LYS A 102 -1.21 -8.54 -8.57
C LYS A 102 -1.64 -9.42 -7.40
N GLU A 103 -0.87 -10.45 -7.09
CA GLU A 103 -1.18 -11.34 -5.97
C GLU A 103 -1.15 -10.58 -4.62
N ALA A 104 -0.20 -9.66 -4.44
CA ALA A 104 -0.14 -8.78 -3.27
C ALA A 104 -1.35 -7.84 -3.16
N VAL A 105 -1.83 -7.25 -4.26
CA VAL A 105 -3.08 -6.47 -4.25
C VAL A 105 -4.28 -7.35 -3.87
N SER A 106 -4.35 -8.59 -4.36
CA SER A 106 -5.41 -9.54 -3.98
C SER A 106 -5.40 -9.80 -2.47
N LEU A 107 -4.24 -10.10 -1.89
CA LEU A 107 -4.06 -10.30 -0.45
C LEU A 107 -4.42 -9.05 0.36
N ALA A 108 -4.07 -7.86 -0.15
CA ALA A 108 -4.43 -6.60 0.48
C ALA A 108 -5.96 -6.40 0.53
N LEU A 109 -6.65 -6.67 -0.58
CA LEU A 109 -8.10 -6.56 -0.67
C LEU A 109 -8.80 -7.61 0.19
N GLU A 110 -8.25 -8.82 0.34
CA GLU A 110 -8.75 -9.83 1.27
C GLU A 110 -8.65 -9.34 2.72
N PHE A 111 -7.51 -8.75 3.11
CA PHE A 111 -7.36 -8.14 4.43
C PHE A 111 -8.37 -7.00 4.65
N ILE A 112 -8.52 -6.09 3.68
CA ILE A 112 -9.46 -4.97 3.77
C ILE A 112 -10.92 -5.45 3.88
N LYS A 113 -11.30 -6.48 3.10
CA LYS A 113 -12.65 -7.07 3.16
C LYS A 113 -12.97 -7.76 4.49
N SER A 114 -11.96 -8.07 5.30
CA SER A 114 -12.18 -8.52 6.68
C SER A 114 -12.59 -7.38 7.63
N MET A 115 -12.58 -6.13 7.15
CA MET A 115 -12.99 -4.92 7.85
C MET A 115 -12.31 -4.76 9.23
N PRO A 116 -10.97 -4.80 9.30
CA PRO A 116 -10.23 -4.81 10.56
C PRO A 116 -10.42 -3.56 11.43
N CYS A 117 -10.85 -2.43 10.83
CA CYS A 117 -11.18 -1.17 11.49
C CYS A 117 -12.69 -0.85 11.47
N GLY A 118 -13.54 -1.76 11.00
CA GLY A 118 -14.97 -1.54 10.80
C GLY A 118 -15.37 -1.33 9.34
N GLU A 119 -16.66 -1.06 9.13
CA GLU A 119 -17.27 -0.88 7.81
C GLU A 119 -16.67 0.34 7.08
N ALA A 120 -16.38 0.15 5.80
CA ALA A 120 -15.93 1.19 4.88
C ALA A 120 -16.64 1.02 3.53
N GLU A 121 -16.88 2.11 2.82
CA GLU A 121 -17.49 2.06 1.50
C GLU A 121 -16.45 1.83 0.39
N TYR A 122 -15.22 2.34 0.61
CA TYR A 122 -14.17 2.34 -0.39
C TYR A 122 -12.83 1.82 0.14
N CYS A 123 -12.06 1.23 -0.79
CA CYS A 123 -10.61 1.17 -0.73
C CYS A 123 -10.08 2.17 -1.77
N TRP A 124 -9.22 3.08 -1.37
CA TRP A 124 -8.61 4.04 -2.29
C TRP A 124 -7.10 3.93 -2.34
N LEU A 125 -6.49 4.55 -3.33
CA LEU A 125 -5.05 4.69 -3.48
C LEU A 125 -4.74 5.90 -4.35
N SER A 126 -3.50 6.36 -4.28
CA SER A 126 -2.95 7.38 -5.17
C SER A 126 -1.73 6.81 -5.90
N TYR A 127 -1.47 7.31 -7.10
CA TYR A 127 -0.23 7.02 -7.84
C TYR A 127 0.13 8.13 -8.83
N GLU A 128 1.42 8.25 -9.11
CA GLU A 128 1.96 9.11 -10.16
C GLU A 128 1.27 8.89 -11.52
N PRO A 129 0.73 9.94 -12.17
CA PRO A 129 -0.05 9.81 -13.41
C PRO A 129 0.66 9.07 -14.56
N ASP A 130 1.99 9.19 -14.62
CA ASP A 130 2.84 8.56 -15.63
C ASP A 130 3.15 7.08 -15.34
N ASN A 131 2.75 6.56 -14.17
CA ASN A 131 2.93 5.15 -13.81
C ASN A 131 1.88 4.25 -14.49
N ALA A 132 2.01 4.10 -15.81
CA ALA A 132 1.10 3.30 -16.64
C ALA A 132 0.95 1.84 -16.17
N VAL A 133 2.00 1.28 -15.57
CA VAL A 133 2.00 -0.09 -15.03
C VAL A 133 1.07 -0.19 -13.81
N ALA A 134 1.21 0.72 -12.85
CA ALA A 134 0.33 0.78 -11.67
C ALA A 134 -1.12 1.04 -12.10
N ARG A 135 -1.34 2.00 -13.00
CA ARG A 135 -2.66 2.31 -13.56
C ARG A 135 -3.35 1.08 -14.15
N GLN A 136 -2.67 0.32 -15.00
CA GLN A 136 -3.24 -0.89 -15.61
C GLN A 136 -3.49 -1.98 -14.56
N MET A 137 -2.60 -2.12 -13.59
CA MET A 137 -2.74 -3.08 -12.49
C MET A 137 -3.97 -2.78 -11.65
N TYR A 138 -4.12 -1.56 -11.12
CA TYR A 138 -5.25 -1.20 -10.27
C TYR A 138 -6.58 -1.23 -11.02
N ARG A 139 -6.63 -0.77 -12.28
CA ARG A 139 -7.82 -0.94 -13.13
C ARG A 139 -8.24 -2.39 -13.30
N SER A 140 -7.30 -3.34 -13.34
CA SER A 140 -7.63 -4.77 -13.44
C SER A 140 -8.30 -5.35 -12.19
N PHE A 141 -8.21 -4.66 -11.05
CA PHE A 141 -8.94 -4.97 -9.82
C PHE A 141 -10.26 -4.20 -9.68
N GLY A 142 -10.60 -3.34 -10.65
CA GLY A 142 -11.82 -2.52 -10.63
C GLY A 142 -11.65 -1.14 -9.98
N PHE A 143 -10.42 -0.67 -9.73
CA PHE A 143 -10.20 0.71 -9.32
C PHE A 143 -10.54 1.68 -10.47
N GLU A 144 -11.27 2.73 -10.14
CA GLU A 144 -11.66 3.80 -11.06
C GLU A 144 -11.03 5.12 -10.61
N GLU A 145 -10.41 5.84 -11.54
CA GLU A 145 -9.83 7.17 -11.26
C GLU A 145 -10.95 8.17 -11.01
N THR A 146 -10.86 8.95 -9.92
CA THR A 146 -11.89 9.93 -9.56
C THR A 146 -11.76 11.25 -10.31
N GLY A 147 -10.57 11.52 -10.86
CA GLY A 147 -10.18 12.83 -11.41
C GLY A 147 -9.66 13.81 -10.37
N GLU A 148 -9.64 13.42 -9.09
CA GLU A 148 -9.03 14.16 -7.98
C GLU A 148 -7.55 13.77 -7.79
N MET A 149 -6.82 14.61 -7.07
CA MET A 149 -5.39 14.45 -6.83
C MET A 149 -5.11 14.49 -5.32
N ASP A 150 -4.15 13.68 -4.88
CA ASP A 150 -3.49 13.79 -3.57
C ASP A 150 -2.04 14.24 -3.83
N GLY A 151 -1.74 15.51 -3.54
CA GLY A 151 -0.52 16.15 -4.03
C GLY A 151 -0.43 16.14 -5.56
N GLU A 152 0.56 15.41 -6.10
CA GLU A 152 0.79 15.23 -7.53
C GLU A 152 0.28 13.87 -8.06
N GLU A 153 -0.31 13.05 -7.19
CA GLU A 153 -0.77 11.70 -7.52
C GLU A 153 -2.27 11.64 -7.83
N LEU A 154 -2.66 10.83 -8.81
CA LEU A 154 -4.07 10.61 -9.16
C LEU A 154 -4.75 9.67 -8.17
N ILE A 155 -5.92 10.07 -7.66
CA ILE A 155 -6.73 9.23 -6.78
C ILE A 155 -7.55 8.23 -7.60
N ALA A 156 -7.52 6.97 -7.18
CA ALA A 156 -8.39 5.91 -7.69
C ALA A 156 -9.09 5.17 -6.54
N VAL A 157 -10.33 4.76 -6.77
CA VAL A 157 -11.20 4.14 -5.76
C VAL A 157 -11.77 2.82 -6.24
N LEU A 158 -11.90 1.88 -5.31
CA LEU A 158 -12.62 0.62 -5.47
C LEU A 158 -13.72 0.57 -4.42
N ARG A 159 -14.95 0.32 -4.84
CA ARG A 159 -16.06 0.06 -3.91
C ARG A 159 -15.91 -1.34 -3.28
N LEU A 160 -16.02 -1.43 -1.96
CA LEU A 160 -15.80 -2.68 -1.19
C LEU A 160 -17.00 -3.64 -1.22
#